data_AF-A0A2X1KC10-F1
#
_entry.id   AF-A0A2X1KC10-F1
#
_cell.length_a   1.000
_cell.length_b   1.000
_cell.length_c   1.000
_cell.angle_alpha   90.00
_cell.angle_beta   90.00
_cell.angle_gamma   90.00
#
_symmetry.space_group_name_H-M   'P 1'
#
loop_
_entity.id
_entity.type
_entity.pdbx_description
1 polymer ?
#
loop_
_entity_poly.entity_id
_entity_poly.type
_entity_poly.pdbx_seq_one_letter_code
_entity_poly.pdbx_strand_id
1 'polypeptide(L)'
;MSIRIEIGERYVVTSDSFQFILHEKKRAESGKNAGQEWLAVVGYYPKLSQLVSGLMHHDILTGSAKSFADLNAQVEQLSKRCFRGFWLIWPLKPPGVLSLRQHLPQAPVRRLPVLMHGTRHARPSGAKDPLHVTRCVRCKVFYPRLTACLTFCARCFTSRYDYIRRNKSPVHGFYFLTSTFQRRLWPRIERVNQRHEMNTDASLLFLAERDHYARLPGMNDKELKKFAARISSQLFMMYEELCDAWVDAHGEKESLFTDEAQDHLYGHVAGAARAFNISPLYWKKYRKGQITTRQAYSAIARLFNDEWWTHQLKGQRMRWHEALLIAVGEVNKDRSPYASKHAIRDVRARRQANLEFLKSCDLENRETGERIDLISKVMGSISNPEIRRMELMNTIAGIERYAAAEGDVGMFITLTAPSKYHPTRQVGKGESKTVQLNHGWNDEAFNPKDAQRYLCRIWSLMRTAFKDNDLQVYGLRVVEPHHDGTPHWHMMLFCNPRQRNQIIEIMRRYALKEDGDERGAARNRFQAKHLNRGRCCGIYREIHFKKHRRLCTGWSAR
;
A
#
# COMPACT_ATOMS: atom_id res chain seq x y z
N MET A 1 37.67 5.60 26.51
CA MET A 1 38.22 4.28 26.89
C MET A 1 38.15 3.38 25.68
N SER A 2 39.29 2.91 25.17
CA SER A 2 39.34 1.96 24.06
C SER A 2 38.87 0.60 24.58
N ILE A 3 37.69 0.15 24.16
CA ILE A 3 37.20 -1.19 24.46
C ILE A 3 38.16 -2.19 23.80
N ARG A 4 38.60 -3.21 24.52
CA ARG A 4 39.35 -4.36 24.00
C ARG A 4 38.75 -5.63 24.58
N ILE A 5 38.18 -6.47 23.72
CA ILE A 5 37.45 -7.69 24.12
C ILE A 5 38.08 -8.87 23.41
N GLU A 6 38.54 -9.86 24.18
CA GLU A 6 39.03 -11.11 23.60
C GLU A 6 37.87 -12.09 23.45
N ILE A 7 37.70 -12.64 22.25
CA ILE A 7 36.68 -13.63 21.94
C ILE A 7 37.39 -14.94 21.63
N GLY A 8 37.63 -15.72 22.70
CA GLY A 8 38.49 -16.91 22.64
C GLY A 8 39.94 -16.54 22.31
N GLU A 9 40.66 -17.47 21.69
CA GLU A 9 42.07 -17.30 21.34
C GLU A 9 42.29 -16.67 19.96
N ARG A 10 41.24 -16.61 19.12
CA ARG A 10 41.37 -16.25 17.70
C ARG A 10 41.00 -14.81 17.38
N TYR A 11 40.07 -14.20 18.13
CA TYR A 11 39.52 -12.89 17.77
C TYR A 11 39.66 -11.85 18.88
N VAL A 12 39.89 -10.60 18.49
CA VAL A 12 39.94 -9.44 19.38
C VAL A 12 39.06 -8.34 18.80
N VAL A 13 38.17 -7.78 19.61
CA VAL A 13 37.35 -6.63 19.25
C VAL A 13 37.92 -5.40 19.92
N THR A 14 38.19 -4.36 19.14
CA THR A 14 38.52 -3.03 19.66
C THR A 14 37.47 -2.00 19.27
N SER A 15 37.47 -0.81 19.88
CA SER A 15 36.62 0.31 19.45
C SER A 15 37.38 1.63 19.35
N ASP A 16 37.03 2.43 18.34
CA ASP A 16 37.37 3.85 18.28
C ASP A 16 36.11 4.71 18.62
N SER A 17 36.15 6.02 18.38
CA SER A 17 35.03 6.94 18.68
C SER A 17 33.80 6.77 17.77
N PHE A 18 33.90 5.98 16.70
CA PHE A 18 32.88 5.87 15.66
C PHE A 18 32.42 4.43 15.39
N GLN A 19 33.23 3.42 15.69
CA GLN A 19 33.00 2.04 15.26
C GLN A 19 33.74 1.00 16.12
N PHE A 20 33.29 -0.25 16.00
CA PHE A 20 33.99 -1.43 16.48
C PHE A 20 34.86 -2.02 15.36
N ILE A 21 36.03 -2.52 15.73
CA ILE A 21 37.01 -3.11 14.82
C ILE A 21 37.19 -4.56 15.24
N LEU A 22 36.92 -5.49 14.33
CA LEU A 22 37.19 -6.91 14.54
C LEU A 22 38.58 -7.25 14.02
N HIS A 23 39.38 -7.89 14.87
CA HIS A 23 40.71 -8.39 14.54
C HIS A 23 40.79 -9.91 14.71
N GLU A 24 41.62 -10.54 13.89
CA GLU A 24 42.02 -11.94 14.01
C GLU A 24 43.50 -12.00 14.43
N LYS A 25 43.81 -12.80 15.45
CA LYS A 25 45.20 -13.05 15.87
C LYS A 25 45.86 -13.95 14.83
N LYS A 26 46.98 -13.49 14.27
CA LYS A 26 47.82 -14.28 13.34
C LYS A 26 49.23 -14.42 13.92
N ARG A 27 49.86 -15.55 13.60
CA ARG A 27 51.23 -15.87 14.02
C ARG A 27 52.09 -16.16 12.80
N ALA A 28 53.32 -15.65 12.81
CA ALA A 28 54.26 -15.92 11.72
C ALA A 28 54.83 -17.33 11.89
N GLU A 29 54.63 -18.18 10.88
CA GLU A 29 55.06 -19.58 10.89
C GLU A 29 56.51 -19.77 10.41
N SER A 30 57.09 -18.79 9.69
CA SER A 30 58.47 -18.85 9.20
C SER A 30 59.10 -17.46 9.00
N GLY A 31 60.45 -17.40 8.98
CA GLY A 31 61.23 -16.16 8.77
C GLY A 31 61.78 -15.52 10.05
N LYS A 32 62.40 -14.34 9.94
CA LYS A 32 63.07 -13.63 11.07
C LYS A 32 62.12 -13.24 12.23
N ASN A 33 60.82 -13.23 11.98
CA ASN A 33 59.77 -12.93 12.96
C ASN A 33 58.94 -14.18 13.32
N ALA A 34 59.44 -15.39 13.03
CA ALA A 34 58.76 -16.63 13.36
C ALA A 34 58.39 -16.68 14.85
N GLY A 35 57.13 -16.94 15.14
CA GLY A 35 56.58 -16.96 16.49
C GLY A 35 55.94 -15.65 16.95
N GLN A 36 56.11 -14.53 16.24
CA GLN A 36 55.51 -13.23 16.61
C GLN A 36 54.02 -13.18 16.23
N GLU A 37 53.18 -12.70 17.15
CA GLU A 37 51.73 -12.53 16.95
C GLU A 37 51.38 -11.08 16.58
N TRP A 38 50.46 -10.90 15.63
CA TRP A 38 49.88 -9.60 15.31
C TRP A 38 48.37 -9.68 15.09
N LEU A 39 47.71 -8.53 15.16
CA LEU A 39 46.28 -8.39 14.91
C LEU A 39 46.04 -7.99 13.46
N ALA A 40 45.39 -8.86 12.70
CA ALA A 40 44.94 -8.57 11.34
C ALA A 40 43.50 -8.06 11.38
N VAL A 41 43.23 -6.90 10.79
CA VAL A 41 41.87 -6.35 10.73
C VAL A 41 41.00 -7.21 9.81
N VAL A 42 39.86 -7.67 10.33
CA VAL A 42 38.83 -8.43 9.61
C VAL A 42 37.75 -7.48 9.08
N GLY A 43 37.34 -6.49 9.87
CA GLY A 43 36.30 -5.55 9.44
C GLY A 43 35.95 -4.47 10.46
N TYR A 44 35.27 -3.44 9.96
CA TYR A 44 34.81 -2.28 10.74
C TYR A 44 33.28 -2.26 10.81
N TYR A 45 32.74 -2.07 12.02
CA TYR A 45 31.32 -2.24 12.30
C TYR A 45 30.79 -1.09 13.15
N PRO A 46 29.86 -0.27 12.63
CA PRO A 46 29.28 0.86 13.38
C PRO A 46 28.44 0.44 14.59
N LYS A 47 28.01 -0.83 14.66
CA LYS A 47 27.13 -1.36 15.73
C LYS A 47 27.58 -2.73 16.18
N LEU A 48 27.42 -3.01 17.48
CA LEU A 48 27.76 -4.29 18.08
C LEU A 48 27.04 -5.48 17.42
N SER A 49 25.75 -5.33 17.08
CA SER A 49 24.99 -6.40 16.40
C SER A 49 25.55 -6.74 15.01
N GLN A 50 26.08 -5.74 14.31
CA GLN A 50 26.72 -5.94 12.99
C GLN A 50 28.09 -6.59 13.14
N LEU A 51 28.84 -6.23 14.19
CA LEU A 51 30.09 -6.89 14.53
C LEU A 51 29.88 -8.38 14.85
N VAL A 52 28.88 -8.72 15.67
CA VAL A 52 28.60 -10.12 16.02
C VAL A 52 28.21 -10.91 14.77
N SER A 53 27.36 -10.34 13.91
CA SER A 53 27.01 -10.98 12.64
C SER A 53 28.22 -11.13 11.70
N GLY A 54 29.09 -10.12 11.64
CA GLY A 54 30.31 -10.15 10.82
C GLY A 54 31.31 -11.20 11.32
N LEU A 55 31.48 -11.29 12.63
CA LEU A 55 32.30 -12.32 13.28
C LEU A 55 31.77 -13.73 13.01
N MET A 56 30.47 -13.96 13.18
CA MET A 56 29.87 -15.28 12.89
C MET A 56 30.05 -15.67 11.43
N HIS A 57 29.85 -14.73 10.51
CA HIS A 57 30.03 -14.99 9.08
C HIS A 57 31.50 -15.31 8.74
N HIS A 58 32.46 -14.55 9.29
CA HIS A 58 33.89 -14.78 9.08
C HIS A 58 34.37 -16.11 9.69
N ASP A 59 33.92 -16.46 10.89
CA ASP A 59 34.28 -17.72 11.56
C ASP A 59 33.70 -18.94 10.81
N ILE A 60 32.48 -18.83 10.26
CA ILE A 60 31.89 -19.87 9.41
C ILE A 60 32.71 -20.06 8.11
N LEU A 61 33.12 -18.96 7.46
CA LEU A 61 33.86 -19.02 6.20
C LEU A 61 35.32 -19.46 6.35
N THR A 62 35.93 -19.19 7.49
CA THR A 62 37.34 -19.51 7.79
C THR A 62 37.51 -20.63 8.80
N GLY A 63 36.41 -21.32 9.12
CA GLY A 63 36.35 -22.47 10.01
C GLY A 63 36.71 -23.77 9.31
N SER A 64 36.91 -24.82 10.10
CA SER A 64 37.27 -26.17 9.61
C SER A 64 36.06 -27.12 9.54
N ALA A 65 34.83 -26.63 9.73
CA ALA A 65 33.62 -27.45 9.71
C ALA A 65 33.42 -28.14 8.35
N LYS A 66 33.23 -29.45 8.36
CA LYS A 66 33.02 -30.28 7.15
C LYS A 66 31.60 -30.84 7.05
N SER A 67 30.77 -30.62 8.07
CA SER A 67 29.38 -31.07 8.13
C SER A 67 28.47 -30.03 8.81
N PHE A 68 27.16 -30.17 8.63
CA PHE A 68 26.17 -29.32 9.31
C PHE A 68 26.20 -29.49 10.84
N ALA A 69 26.57 -30.67 11.34
CA ALA A 69 26.74 -30.91 12.77
C ALA A 69 27.96 -30.14 13.32
N ASP A 70 29.08 -30.17 12.60
CA ASP A 70 30.28 -29.40 12.95
C ASP A 70 30.02 -27.89 12.91
N LEU A 71 29.27 -27.44 11.91
CA LEU A 71 28.89 -26.04 11.78
C LEU A 71 28.03 -25.57 12.96
N ASN A 72 27.06 -26.40 13.37
CA ASN A 72 26.22 -26.10 14.53
C ASN A 72 27.05 -26.03 15.83
N ALA A 73 27.94 -27.01 16.04
CA ALA A 73 28.84 -27.02 17.19
C ALA A 73 29.78 -25.80 17.21
N GLN A 74 30.30 -25.41 16.04
CA GLN A 74 31.17 -24.25 15.89
C GLN A 74 30.43 -22.94 16.23
N VAL A 75 29.22 -22.76 15.69
CA VAL A 75 28.36 -21.60 15.98
C VAL A 75 28.02 -21.51 17.47
N GLU A 76 27.68 -22.64 18.09
CA GLU A 76 27.36 -22.70 19.52
C GLU A 76 28.58 -22.37 20.39
N GLN A 77 29.77 -22.87 20.04
CA GLN A 77 31.00 -22.58 20.76
C GLN A 77 31.41 -21.11 20.63
N LEU A 78 31.30 -20.53 19.43
CA LEU A 78 31.56 -19.10 19.20
C LEU A 78 30.57 -18.23 19.97
N SER A 79 29.28 -18.60 19.99
CA SER A 79 28.25 -17.91 20.77
C SER A 79 28.59 -17.89 22.27
N LYS A 80 29.00 -19.04 22.84
CA LYS A 80 29.47 -19.14 24.24
C LYS A 80 30.72 -18.29 24.52
N ARG A 81 31.62 -18.13 23.55
CA ARG A 81 32.81 -17.28 23.67
C ARG A 81 32.46 -15.79 23.60
N CYS A 82 31.59 -15.40 22.66
CA CYS A 82 31.05 -14.05 22.58
C CYS A 82 30.34 -13.68 23.88
N PHE A 83 29.46 -14.55 24.39
CA PHE A 83 28.76 -14.31 25.65
C PHE A 83 29.73 -14.04 26.80
N ARG A 84 30.77 -14.87 26.97
CA ARG A 84 31.81 -14.65 27.99
C ARG A 84 32.60 -13.36 27.79
N GLY A 85 33.03 -13.07 26.57
CA GLY A 85 33.81 -11.87 26.26
C GLY A 85 33.04 -10.57 26.51
N PHE A 86 31.77 -10.52 26.11
CA PHE A 86 30.93 -9.33 26.32
C PHE A 86 30.40 -9.22 27.76
N TRP A 87 30.20 -10.33 28.48
CA TRP A 87 29.73 -10.35 29.87
C TRP A 87 30.72 -9.71 30.85
N LEU A 88 32.03 -9.90 30.62
CA LEU A 88 33.10 -9.34 31.45
C LEU A 88 33.12 -7.80 31.52
N ILE A 89 32.51 -7.12 30.55
CA ILE A 89 32.53 -5.65 30.45
C ILE A 89 31.15 -5.05 30.80
N TRP A 90 30.09 -5.85 30.81
CA TRP A 90 28.74 -5.39 31.08
C TRP A 90 27.96 -6.37 31.98
N PRO A 91 28.22 -6.38 33.30
CA PRO A 91 27.45 -7.22 34.22
C PRO A 91 26.00 -6.72 34.25
N LEU A 92 25.08 -7.51 33.69
CA LEU A 92 23.65 -7.30 33.84
C LEU A 92 23.28 -7.53 35.31
N LYS A 93 22.79 -6.50 36.01
CA LYS A 93 22.15 -6.68 37.33
C LYS A 93 20.91 -7.60 37.18
N PRO A 94 20.69 -8.56 38.09
CA PRO A 94 19.51 -9.41 38.06
C PRO A 94 18.25 -8.64 38.51
N PRO A 95 17.05 -9.13 38.14
CA PRO A 95 15.79 -8.45 38.43
C PRO A 95 15.30 -8.79 39.85
N GLY A 96 15.09 -7.77 40.69
CA GLY A 96 14.57 -7.96 42.05
C GLY A 96 14.02 -6.66 42.68
N VAL A 97 12.69 -6.54 42.66
CA VAL A 97 11.78 -6.05 43.71
C VAL A 97 12.34 -5.07 44.77
N LEU A 98 11.95 -3.78 44.73
CA LEU A 98 11.22 -3.06 45.79
C LEU A 98 11.16 -1.53 45.58
N SER A 99 9.98 -0.99 45.96
CA SER A 99 9.77 0.28 46.66
C SER A 99 9.65 1.60 45.86
N LEU A 100 8.41 2.11 45.83
CA LEU A 100 8.08 3.53 45.70
C LEU A 100 8.93 4.40 46.66
N ARG A 101 9.59 5.44 46.13
CA ARG A 101 9.43 6.84 46.59
C ARG A 101 10.25 7.79 45.72
N GLN A 102 9.54 8.83 45.26
CA GLN A 102 9.97 10.21 45.07
C GLN A 102 11.32 10.47 44.36
N HIS A 103 11.27 11.06 43.16
CA HIS A 103 11.86 12.39 42.85
C HIS A 103 11.62 12.72 41.36
N LEU A 104 10.73 13.69 41.10
CA LEU A 104 10.53 14.35 39.82
C LEU A 104 11.25 15.71 39.87
N PRO A 105 12.17 16.04 38.95
CA PRO A 105 12.61 17.42 38.80
C PRO A 105 11.63 18.19 37.91
N GLN A 106 11.00 19.21 38.49
CA GLN A 106 10.24 20.21 37.75
C GLN A 106 11.19 21.13 36.97
N ALA A 107 10.90 21.35 35.69
CA ALA A 107 11.56 22.38 34.87
C ALA A 107 10.56 23.54 34.59
N PRO A 108 11.02 24.81 34.58
CA PRO A 108 10.15 25.96 34.75
C PRO A 108 9.49 26.45 33.45
N VAL A 109 8.21 26.82 33.57
CA VAL A 109 7.41 27.51 32.57
C VAL A 109 7.87 28.98 32.46
N ARG A 110 8.46 29.36 31.32
CA ARG A 110 8.72 30.78 31.01
C ARG A 110 7.40 31.49 30.66
N ARG A 111 6.97 32.40 31.54
CA ARG A 111 5.92 33.39 31.30
C ARG A 111 6.40 34.46 30.31
N LEU A 112 5.62 34.74 29.28
CA LEU A 112 5.73 35.96 28.47
C LEU A 112 5.07 37.13 29.23
N PRO A 113 5.63 38.35 29.21
CA PRO A 113 5.09 39.45 30.00
C PRO A 113 3.86 40.07 29.36
N VAL A 114 2.85 40.30 30.21
CA VAL A 114 1.67 41.13 29.96
C VAL A 114 2.07 42.58 30.22
N LEU A 115 1.96 43.43 29.20
CA LEU A 115 2.03 44.89 29.35
C LEU A 115 0.64 45.45 29.01
N MET A 116 -0.12 45.72 30.06
CA MET A 116 -1.34 46.53 30.05
C MET A 116 -0.96 47.97 30.41
N HIS A 117 -1.07 48.89 29.47
CA HIS A 117 -1.25 50.31 29.77
C HIS A 117 -2.39 50.85 28.91
N GLY A 118 -3.30 51.55 29.59
CA GLY A 118 -4.61 51.93 29.08
C GLY A 118 -4.64 53.22 28.28
N THR A 119 -5.74 53.30 27.52
CA THR A 119 -6.51 54.49 27.09
C THR A 119 -5.80 55.56 26.25
N ARG A 120 -6.27 55.68 24.99
CA ARG A 120 -6.98 56.88 24.52
C ARG A 120 -7.90 56.54 23.34
N HIS A 121 -9.05 57.19 23.35
CA HIS A 121 -10.16 57.04 22.43
C HIS A 121 -9.81 57.36 20.97
N ALA A 122 -10.24 56.50 20.04
CA ALA A 122 -10.66 56.88 18.70
C ALA A 122 -11.70 55.86 18.17
N ARG A 123 -12.88 56.37 17.78
CA ARG A 123 -13.96 55.61 17.12
C ARG A 123 -13.57 55.23 15.68
N PRO A 124 -14.27 54.26 15.05
CA PRO A 124 -13.68 53.36 14.06
C PRO A 124 -13.78 53.89 12.63
N SER A 125 -12.68 53.84 11.87
CA SER A 125 -12.71 53.92 10.42
C SER A 125 -12.53 52.52 9.82
N GLY A 126 -13.52 52.12 9.03
CA GLY A 126 -13.59 50.81 8.40
C GLY A 126 -12.56 50.67 7.27
N ALA A 127 -11.56 49.84 7.49
CA ALA A 127 -10.92 49.01 6.48
C ALA A 127 -10.01 48.00 7.21
N LYS A 128 -10.52 46.79 7.49
CA LYS A 128 -9.63 45.71 7.96
C LYS A 128 -8.69 45.38 6.81
N ASP A 129 -7.42 45.77 6.95
CA ASP A 129 -6.34 45.46 6.02
C ASP A 129 -6.42 43.98 5.62
N PRO A 130 -6.60 43.65 4.32
CA PRO A 130 -6.69 42.27 3.84
C PRO A 130 -5.51 41.41 4.29
N LEU A 131 -4.33 42.01 4.50
CA LEU A 131 -3.15 41.32 5.01
C LEU A 131 -3.32 40.83 6.45
N HIS A 132 -4.00 41.59 7.31
CA HIS A 132 -4.23 41.25 8.71
C HIS A 132 -5.26 40.12 8.87
N VAL A 133 -6.33 40.14 8.06
CA VAL A 133 -7.33 39.05 7.99
C VAL A 133 -6.71 37.78 7.42
N THR A 134 -5.86 37.91 6.41
CA THR A 134 -5.11 36.80 5.83
C THR A 134 -4.18 36.14 6.85
N ARG A 135 -3.47 36.94 7.65
CA ARG A 135 -2.58 36.44 8.72
C ARG A 135 -3.36 35.69 9.81
N CYS A 136 -4.55 36.17 10.19
CA CYS A 136 -5.39 35.56 11.22
C CYS A 136 -6.00 34.21 10.77
N VAL A 137 -6.55 34.11 9.56
CA VAL A 137 -7.07 32.84 9.01
C VAL A 137 -5.94 31.84 8.73
N ARG A 138 -4.79 32.33 8.27
CA ARG A 138 -3.60 31.52 8.07
C ARG A 138 -3.17 30.86 9.39
N CYS A 139 -3.08 31.61 10.49
CA CYS A 139 -2.69 31.09 11.81
C CYS A 139 -3.78 30.24 12.52
N LYS A 140 -5.06 30.62 12.45
CA LYS A 140 -6.11 29.97 13.25
C LYS A 140 -6.75 28.75 12.59
N VAL A 141 -6.73 28.64 11.26
CA VAL A 141 -7.48 27.59 10.54
C VAL A 141 -6.60 26.81 9.58
N PHE A 142 -5.78 27.52 8.80
CA PHE A 142 -4.95 26.87 7.78
C PHE A 142 -3.77 26.10 8.41
N TYR A 143 -2.97 26.74 9.28
CA TYR A 143 -1.79 26.09 9.88
C TYR A 143 -2.12 24.82 10.67
N PRO A 144 -3.11 24.81 11.60
CA PRO A 144 -3.47 23.59 12.35
C PRO A 144 -3.90 22.43 11.45
N ARG A 145 -4.68 22.74 10.41
CA ARG A 145 -5.14 21.72 9.43
C ARG A 145 -4.03 21.30 8.48
N LEU A 146 -3.07 22.17 8.17
CA LEU A 146 -1.91 21.82 7.37
C LEU A 146 -0.95 20.92 8.14
N THR A 147 -0.77 21.15 9.44
CA THR A 147 0.00 20.28 10.34
C THR A 147 -0.70 18.95 10.60
N ALA A 148 -2.04 18.93 10.60
CA ALA A 148 -2.83 17.69 10.62
C ALA A 148 -2.83 16.97 9.27
N CYS A 149 -2.49 17.65 8.18
CA CYS A 149 -2.40 17.09 6.85
C CYS A 149 -1.04 16.41 6.67
N LEU A 150 -1.03 15.24 6.03
CA LEU A 150 0.22 14.57 5.70
C LEU A 150 1.08 15.44 4.79
N THR A 151 2.39 15.43 5.02
CA THR A 151 3.37 16.36 4.43
C THR A 151 3.25 16.49 2.91
N PHE A 152 2.90 15.42 2.21
CA PHE A 152 2.73 15.44 0.75
C PHE A 152 1.51 16.24 0.29
N CYS A 153 0.36 16.10 0.97
CA CYS A 153 -0.83 16.90 0.68
C CYS A 153 -0.58 18.37 1.05
N ALA A 154 0.02 18.63 2.21
CA ALA A 154 0.41 19.96 2.64
C ALA A 154 1.27 20.67 1.58
N ARG A 155 2.24 19.98 0.97
CA ARG A 155 3.10 20.51 -0.08
C ARG A 155 2.31 20.95 -1.32
N CYS A 156 1.32 20.17 -1.77
CA CYS A 156 0.45 20.56 -2.90
C CYS A 156 -0.26 21.90 -2.63
N PHE A 157 -0.78 22.10 -1.41
CA PHE A 157 -1.48 23.33 -1.05
C PHE A 157 -0.54 24.51 -0.88
N THR A 158 0.58 24.33 -0.19
CA THR A 158 1.57 25.39 0.03
C THR A 158 2.15 25.88 -1.28
N SER A 159 2.55 24.97 -2.18
CA SER A 159 3.07 25.35 -3.50
C SER A 159 2.04 26.11 -4.33
N ARG A 160 0.76 25.69 -4.29
CA ARG A 160 -0.32 26.40 -5.01
C ARG A 160 -0.63 27.76 -4.41
N TYR A 161 -0.69 27.85 -3.09
CA TYR A 161 -0.87 29.11 -2.37
C TYR A 161 0.26 30.10 -2.69
N ASP A 162 1.52 29.66 -2.60
CA ASP A 162 2.68 30.50 -2.88
C ASP A 162 2.71 30.97 -4.33
N TYR A 163 2.32 30.12 -5.28
CA TYR A 163 2.18 30.50 -6.67
C TYR A 163 1.12 31.59 -6.86
N ILE A 164 -0.08 31.42 -6.28
CA ILE A 164 -1.17 32.40 -6.40
C ILE A 164 -0.79 33.73 -5.73
N ARG A 165 -0.14 33.66 -4.56
CA ARG A 165 0.32 34.83 -3.82
C ARG A 165 1.34 35.64 -4.62
N ARG A 166 2.28 34.97 -5.30
CA ARG A 166 3.33 35.60 -6.11
C ARG A 166 2.83 36.12 -7.45
N ASN A 167 1.95 35.40 -8.13
CA ASN A 167 1.57 35.71 -9.52
C ASN A 167 0.23 36.44 -9.67
N LYS A 168 -0.62 36.48 -8.63
CA LYS A 168 -1.91 37.18 -8.67
C LYS A 168 -1.99 38.29 -7.63
N SER A 169 -2.15 37.92 -6.37
CA SER A 169 -2.14 38.85 -5.22
C SER A 169 -2.27 38.09 -3.90
N PRO A 170 -1.91 38.71 -2.77
CA PRO A 170 -2.18 38.16 -1.44
C PRO A 170 -3.67 37.83 -1.20
N VAL A 171 -4.57 38.67 -1.69
CA VAL A 171 -6.03 38.49 -1.57
C VAL A 171 -6.51 37.23 -2.29
N HIS A 172 -5.99 36.95 -3.50
CA HIS A 172 -6.29 35.70 -4.20
C HIS A 172 -5.72 34.48 -3.46
N GLY A 173 -4.56 34.62 -2.82
CA GLY A 173 -4.01 33.60 -1.93
C GLY A 173 -4.96 33.30 -0.77
N PHE A 174 -5.51 34.34 -0.12
CA PHE A 174 -6.50 34.20 0.94
C PHE A 174 -7.79 33.49 0.48
N TYR A 175 -8.34 33.87 -0.67
CA TYR A 175 -9.51 33.20 -1.24
C TYR A 175 -9.25 31.73 -1.59
N PHE A 176 -8.03 31.40 -2.01
CA PHE A 176 -7.65 30.00 -2.19
C PHE A 176 -7.69 29.24 -0.86
N LEU A 177 -7.14 29.80 0.22
CA LEU A 177 -7.13 29.14 1.54
C LEU A 177 -8.55 28.94 2.11
N THR A 178 -9.39 29.97 2.05
CA THR A 178 -10.73 29.95 2.64
C THR A 178 -11.74 29.23 1.75
N SER A 179 -11.91 29.69 0.52
CA SER A 179 -12.98 29.21 -0.35
C SER A 179 -12.65 27.91 -1.07
N THR A 180 -11.38 27.64 -1.35
CA THR A 180 -10.97 26.41 -2.06
C THR A 180 -10.50 25.34 -1.08
N PHE A 181 -9.43 25.61 -0.32
CA PHE A 181 -8.86 24.61 0.58
C PHE A 181 -9.84 24.24 1.69
N GLN A 182 -10.23 25.21 2.53
CA GLN A 182 -11.07 24.92 3.69
C GLN A 182 -12.49 24.48 3.32
N ARG A 183 -13.15 25.14 2.37
CA ARG A 183 -14.56 24.82 2.04
C ARG A 183 -14.73 23.66 1.05
N ARG A 184 -13.77 23.41 0.15
CA ARG A 184 -13.95 22.41 -0.94
C ARG A 184 -13.03 21.20 -0.84
N LEU A 185 -11.77 21.38 -0.46
CA LEU A 185 -10.78 20.30 -0.46
C LEU A 185 -10.68 19.59 0.89
N TRP A 186 -10.77 20.32 2.00
CA TRP A 186 -10.65 19.76 3.34
C TRP A 186 -11.74 18.71 3.66
N PRO A 187 -13.03 18.95 3.38
CA PRO A 187 -14.06 17.93 3.62
C PRO A 187 -13.81 16.63 2.85
N ARG A 188 -13.23 16.73 1.65
CA ARG A 188 -12.86 15.57 0.82
C ARG A 188 -11.73 14.76 1.45
N ILE A 189 -10.74 15.45 2.02
CA ILE A 189 -9.63 14.80 2.74
C ILE A 189 -10.14 14.10 4.00
N GLU A 190 -10.95 14.79 4.79
CA GLU A 190 -11.58 14.21 5.99
C GLU A 190 -12.39 12.96 5.62
N ARG A 191 -13.19 13.03 4.56
CA ARG A 191 -14.01 11.90 4.13
C ARG A 191 -13.16 10.69 3.67
N VAL A 192 -12.08 10.93 2.94
CA VAL A 192 -11.13 9.85 2.59
C VAL A 192 -10.51 9.26 3.86
N ASN A 193 -10.07 10.09 4.80
CA ASN A 193 -9.46 9.61 6.04
C ASN A 193 -10.45 8.78 6.87
N GLN A 194 -11.70 9.25 7.04
CA GLN A 194 -12.75 8.50 7.73
C GLN A 194 -12.97 7.10 7.16
N ARG A 195 -12.96 6.96 5.83
CA ARG A 195 -13.10 5.66 5.15
C ARG A 195 -11.93 4.71 5.41
N HIS A 196 -10.79 5.25 5.83
CA HIS A 196 -9.55 4.52 6.12
C HIS A 196 -9.20 4.52 7.61
N GLU A 197 -10.07 5.05 8.49
CA GLU A 197 -9.83 5.06 9.93
C GLU A 197 -9.67 3.63 10.47
N MET A 198 -8.89 3.51 11.54
CA MET A 198 -8.78 2.26 12.27
C MET A 198 -10.16 1.84 12.75
N ASN A 199 -10.51 0.57 12.53
CA ASN A 199 -11.76 0.01 12.98
C ASN A 199 -11.66 -0.33 14.48
N THR A 200 -11.88 0.66 15.33
CA THR A 200 -11.82 0.50 16.79
C THR A 200 -12.92 -0.42 17.32
N ASP A 201 -14.03 -0.55 16.59
CA ASP A 201 -15.13 -1.46 16.95
C ASP A 201 -14.72 -2.93 16.79
N ALA A 202 -13.74 -3.22 15.92
CA ALA A 202 -13.23 -4.58 15.76
C ALA A 202 -12.33 -5.01 16.92
N SER A 203 -11.52 -4.09 17.48
CA SER A 203 -10.70 -4.33 18.66
C SER A 203 -10.08 -3.06 19.21
N LEU A 204 -10.04 -2.98 20.54
CA LEU A 204 -9.37 -1.91 21.29
C LEU A 204 -7.88 -2.18 21.54
N LEU A 205 -7.38 -3.39 21.23
CA LEU A 205 -5.98 -3.79 21.44
C LEU A 205 -4.99 -2.78 20.85
N PHE A 206 -5.33 -2.21 19.69
CA PHE A 206 -4.46 -1.33 18.92
C PHE A 206 -4.75 0.17 19.12
N LEU A 207 -5.46 0.57 20.17
CA LEU A 207 -5.85 1.98 20.35
C LEU A 207 -4.63 2.93 20.39
N ALA A 208 -3.53 2.50 21.02
CA ALA A 208 -2.26 3.26 21.05
C ALA A 208 -1.60 3.41 19.65
N GLU A 209 -1.98 2.56 18.70
CA GLU A 209 -1.46 2.58 17.33
C GLU A 209 -2.32 3.41 16.37
N ARG A 210 -3.45 3.98 16.83
CA ARG A 210 -4.36 4.79 16.00
C ARG A 210 -3.66 5.92 15.25
N ASP A 211 -2.88 6.74 15.96
CA ASP A 211 -2.18 7.89 15.37
C ASP A 211 -1.01 7.48 14.47
N HIS A 212 -0.44 6.29 14.69
CA HIS A 212 0.52 5.71 13.78
C HIS A 212 -0.21 5.29 12.50
N TYR A 213 -1.29 4.51 12.60
CA TYR A 213 -2.07 4.08 11.44
C TYR A 213 -2.63 5.26 10.62
N ALA A 214 -3.07 6.33 11.26
CA ALA A 214 -3.53 7.56 10.59
C ALA A 214 -2.43 8.22 9.72
N ARG A 215 -1.15 8.01 10.06
CA ARG A 215 0.01 8.50 9.31
C ARG A 215 0.49 7.55 8.22
N LEU A 216 -0.13 6.38 8.07
CA LEU A 216 0.26 5.34 7.11
C LEU A 216 0.53 5.87 5.69
N PRO A 217 -0.28 6.78 5.09
CA PRO A 217 -0.03 7.27 3.73
C PRO A 217 1.30 8.02 3.59
N GLY A 218 1.82 8.61 4.67
CA GLY A 218 3.09 9.34 4.71
C GLY A 218 4.28 8.52 5.19
N MET A 219 4.08 7.29 5.68
CA MET A 219 5.16 6.47 6.24
C MET A 219 6.16 6.02 5.18
N ASN A 220 7.44 6.15 5.49
CA ASN A 220 8.49 5.52 4.69
C ASN A 220 8.57 4.00 4.95
N ASP A 221 9.29 3.27 4.10
CA ASP A 221 9.36 1.80 4.18
C ASP A 221 9.98 1.26 5.47
N LYS A 222 10.93 1.99 6.07
CA LYS A 222 11.58 1.59 7.33
C LYS A 222 10.64 1.75 8.51
N GLU A 223 9.91 2.86 8.58
CA GLU A 223 8.88 3.12 9.58
C GLU A 223 7.74 2.11 9.47
N LEU A 224 7.27 1.84 8.24
CA LEU A 224 6.20 0.87 7.99
C LEU A 224 6.59 -0.55 8.43
N LYS A 225 7.83 -1.00 8.18
CA LYS A 225 8.32 -2.30 8.66
C LYS A 225 8.32 -2.40 10.18
N LYS A 226 8.79 -1.35 10.88
CA LYS A 226 8.73 -1.31 12.35
C LYS A 226 7.29 -1.34 12.86
N PHE A 227 6.39 -0.63 12.19
CA PHE A 227 4.98 -0.62 12.54
C PHE A 227 4.34 -2.00 12.36
N ALA A 228 4.61 -2.67 11.23
CA ALA A 228 4.18 -4.04 10.97
C ALA A 228 4.68 -5.02 12.04
N ALA A 229 5.96 -4.95 12.42
CA ALA A 229 6.54 -5.79 13.47
C ALA A 229 5.86 -5.59 14.83
N ARG A 230 5.51 -4.35 15.19
CA ARG A 230 4.76 -4.06 16.43
C ARG A 230 3.37 -4.69 16.44
N ILE A 231 2.63 -4.59 15.34
CA ILE A 231 1.31 -5.22 15.20
C ILE A 231 1.44 -6.73 15.36
N SER A 232 2.40 -7.32 14.66
CA SER A 232 2.69 -8.75 14.71
C SER A 232 2.98 -9.23 16.14
N SER A 233 3.83 -8.49 16.85
CA SER A 233 4.22 -8.81 18.23
C SER A 233 3.04 -8.70 19.19
N GLN A 234 2.17 -7.70 19.04
CA GLN A 234 0.97 -7.55 19.87
C GLN A 234 -0.04 -8.67 19.64
N LEU A 235 -0.23 -9.11 18.38
CA LEU A 235 -1.08 -10.27 18.09
C LEU A 235 -0.51 -11.56 18.64
N PHE A 236 0.82 -11.72 18.61
CA PHE A 236 1.50 -12.87 19.21
C PHE A 236 1.33 -12.88 20.74
N MET A 237 1.56 -11.76 21.42
CA MET A 237 1.34 -11.64 22.87
C MET A 237 -0.11 -11.95 23.26
N MET A 238 -1.08 -11.39 22.52
CA MET A 238 -2.50 -11.69 22.73
C MET A 238 -2.81 -13.19 22.55
N TYR A 239 -2.18 -13.86 21.58
CA TYR A 239 -2.37 -15.30 21.38
C TYR A 239 -1.80 -16.12 22.54
N GLU A 240 -0.61 -15.77 23.05
CA GLU A 240 -0.01 -16.45 24.20
C GLU A 240 -0.91 -16.29 25.43
N GLU A 241 -1.38 -15.07 25.72
CA GLU A 241 -2.31 -14.80 26.82
C GLU A 241 -3.62 -15.61 26.70
N LEU A 242 -4.16 -15.75 25.49
CA LEU A 242 -5.35 -16.55 25.24
C LEU A 242 -5.07 -18.06 25.40
N CYS A 243 -3.88 -18.53 25.01
CA CYS A 243 -3.48 -19.92 25.23
C CYS A 243 -3.37 -20.22 26.72
N ASP A 244 -2.71 -19.36 27.48
CA ASP A 244 -2.55 -19.51 28.93
C ASP A 244 -3.94 -19.51 29.61
N ALA A 245 -4.81 -18.55 29.29
CA ALA A 245 -6.16 -18.49 29.83
C ALA A 245 -7.01 -19.73 29.47
N TRP A 246 -6.82 -20.29 28.27
CA TRP A 246 -7.51 -21.50 27.85
C TRP A 246 -7.05 -22.72 28.67
N VAL A 247 -5.73 -22.87 28.83
CA VAL A 247 -5.10 -23.94 29.62
C VAL A 247 -5.54 -23.84 31.08
N ASP A 248 -5.54 -22.64 31.67
CA ASP A 248 -6.03 -22.42 33.04
C ASP A 248 -7.49 -22.85 33.22
N ALA A 249 -8.33 -22.69 32.20
CA ALA A 249 -9.75 -23.06 32.23
C ALA A 249 -10.03 -24.53 31.91
N HIS A 250 -9.20 -25.19 31.07
CA HIS A 250 -9.46 -26.54 30.53
C HIS A 250 -8.41 -27.58 30.95
N GLY A 251 -7.43 -27.20 31.77
CA GLY A 251 -6.41 -28.09 32.31
C GLY A 251 -5.17 -28.18 31.42
N GLU A 252 -4.99 -29.31 30.72
CA GLU A 252 -3.72 -29.63 30.07
C GLU A 252 -3.50 -28.88 28.75
N LYS A 253 -2.23 -28.71 28.34
CA LYS A 253 -1.85 -28.03 27.08
C LYS A 253 -2.39 -28.72 25.83
N GLU A 254 -2.70 -30.00 25.91
CA GLU A 254 -3.26 -30.79 24.81
C GLU A 254 -4.66 -30.29 24.41
N SER A 255 -5.38 -29.66 25.33
CA SER A 255 -6.69 -29.04 25.07
C SER A 255 -6.64 -27.93 24.00
N LEU A 256 -5.47 -27.30 23.79
CA LEU A 256 -5.25 -26.26 22.79
C LEU A 256 -5.38 -26.77 21.35
N PHE A 257 -5.22 -28.08 21.11
CA PHE A 257 -5.23 -28.66 19.77
C PHE A 257 -6.62 -29.12 19.31
N THR A 258 -7.66 -28.82 20.09
CA THR A 258 -9.05 -29.12 19.76
C THR A 258 -9.62 -28.11 18.75
N ASP A 259 -10.61 -28.53 17.95
CA ASP A 259 -11.29 -27.63 17.01
C ASP A 259 -11.94 -26.43 17.74
N GLU A 260 -12.47 -26.64 18.96
CA GLU A 260 -13.08 -25.60 19.78
C GLU A 260 -12.06 -24.55 20.24
N ALA A 261 -10.92 -25.00 20.79
CA ALA A 261 -9.83 -24.10 21.18
C ALA A 261 -9.31 -23.30 19.98
N GLN A 262 -9.11 -23.96 18.83
CA GLN A 262 -8.59 -23.31 17.63
C GLN A 262 -9.58 -22.34 17.00
N ASP A 263 -10.88 -22.64 17.03
CA ASP A 263 -11.93 -21.69 16.62
C ASP A 263 -11.93 -20.45 17.54
N HIS A 264 -11.86 -20.65 18.86
CA HIS A 264 -11.79 -19.59 19.86
C HIS A 264 -10.55 -18.69 19.67
N LEU A 265 -9.35 -19.28 19.62
CA LEU A 265 -8.09 -18.56 19.46
C LEU A 265 -8.04 -17.79 18.14
N TYR A 266 -8.42 -18.44 17.04
CA TYR A 266 -8.50 -17.80 15.73
C TYR A 266 -9.49 -16.63 15.77
N GLY A 267 -10.67 -16.83 16.35
CA GLY A 267 -11.73 -15.83 16.41
C GLY A 267 -11.28 -14.52 17.04
N HIS A 268 -10.55 -14.61 18.15
CA HIS A 268 -10.01 -13.47 18.87
C HIS A 268 -8.84 -12.81 18.13
N VAL A 269 -7.81 -13.56 17.74
CA VAL A 269 -6.61 -13.01 17.09
C VAL A 269 -6.94 -12.43 15.71
N ALA A 270 -7.70 -13.18 14.89
CA ALA A 270 -8.15 -12.70 13.59
C ALA A 270 -9.16 -11.56 13.71
N GLY A 271 -10.04 -11.61 14.73
CA GLY A 271 -10.95 -10.53 15.08
C GLY A 271 -10.21 -9.22 15.35
N ALA A 272 -9.18 -9.28 16.20
CA ALA A 272 -8.37 -8.12 16.55
C ALA A 272 -7.63 -7.53 15.35
N ALA A 273 -7.07 -8.39 14.49
CA ALA A 273 -6.36 -7.97 13.29
C ALA A 273 -7.23 -7.13 12.32
N ARG A 274 -8.57 -7.28 12.36
CA ARG A 274 -9.51 -6.49 11.54
C ARG A 274 -9.53 -4.99 11.90
N ALA A 275 -8.97 -4.58 13.04
CA ALA A 275 -8.80 -3.17 13.39
C ALA A 275 -8.04 -2.39 12.28
N PHE A 276 -7.15 -3.06 11.54
CA PHE A 276 -6.40 -2.47 10.42
C PHE A 276 -7.08 -2.62 9.05
N ASN A 277 -8.40 -2.80 9.02
CA ASN A 277 -9.20 -2.91 7.79
C ASN A 277 -8.76 -4.03 6.83
N ILE A 278 -8.18 -5.09 7.37
CA ILE A 278 -7.84 -6.31 6.63
C ILE A 278 -8.95 -7.36 6.77
N SER A 279 -9.00 -8.30 5.84
CA SER A 279 -9.81 -9.51 5.96
C SER A 279 -8.87 -10.68 6.25
N PRO A 280 -8.86 -11.22 7.49
CA PRO A 280 -8.09 -12.41 7.81
C PRO A 280 -8.44 -13.59 6.89
N LEU A 281 -7.46 -14.47 6.68
CA LEU A 281 -7.65 -15.69 5.89
C LEU A 281 -8.69 -16.58 6.56
N TYR A 282 -9.63 -17.15 5.80
CA TYR A 282 -10.74 -17.99 6.28
C TYR A 282 -11.80 -17.30 7.17
N TRP A 283 -11.77 -15.97 7.33
CA TRP A 283 -12.73 -15.25 8.19
C TRP A 283 -14.20 -15.55 7.86
N LYS A 284 -14.54 -15.68 6.56
CA LYS A 284 -15.91 -16.03 6.14
C LYS A 284 -16.32 -17.46 6.51
N LYS A 285 -15.37 -18.40 6.57
CA LYS A 285 -15.63 -19.79 6.99
C LYS A 285 -15.78 -19.87 8.50
N TYR A 286 -14.92 -19.17 9.24
CA TYR A 286 -15.03 -19.00 10.69
C TYR A 286 -16.41 -18.44 11.08
N ARG A 287 -16.86 -17.36 10.43
CA ARG A 287 -18.21 -16.79 10.66
C ARG A 287 -19.37 -17.73 10.36
N LYS A 288 -19.12 -18.87 9.71
CA LYS A 288 -20.10 -19.93 9.44
C LYS A 288 -19.91 -21.17 10.31
N GLY A 289 -18.94 -21.18 11.22
CA GLY A 289 -18.57 -22.38 12.00
C GLY A 289 -17.95 -23.49 11.15
N GLN A 290 -17.25 -23.14 10.06
CA GLN A 290 -16.71 -24.09 9.07
C GLN A 290 -15.18 -24.02 8.96
N ILE A 291 -14.49 -23.45 9.94
CA ILE A 291 -13.03 -23.42 9.96
C ILE A 291 -12.51 -24.75 10.52
N THR A 292 -11.40 -25.24 9.97
CA THR A 292 -10.73 -26.43 10.51
C THR A 292 -9.50 -26.03 11.32
N THR A 293 -9.06 -26.86 12.26
CA THR A 293 -7.82 -26.66 13.02
C THR A 293 -6.62 -26.26 12.15
N ARG A 294 -6.34 -26.98 11.04
CA ARG A 294 -5.25 -26.63 10.11
C ARG A 294 -5.42 -25.24 9.48
N GLN A 295 -6.65 -24.85 9.17
CA GLN A 295 -6.95 -23.53 8.62
C GLN A 295 -6.72 -22.43 9.67
N ALA A 296 -7.13 -22.66 10.91
CA ALA A 296 -6.88 -21.74 12.03
C ALA A 296 -5.37 -21.50 12.21
N TYR A 297 -4.57 -22.55 12.39
CA TYR A 297 -3.10 -22.42 12.52
C TYR A 297 -2.45 -21.65 11.38
N SER A 298 -2.76 -22.03 10.13
CA SER A 298 -2.16 -21.36 8.97
C SER A 298 -2.53 -19.88 8.86
N ALA A 299 -3.73 -19.51 9.32
CA ALA A 299 -4.17 -18.13 9.32
C ALA A 299 -3.56 -17.34 10.48
N ILE A 300 -3.45 -17.92 11.67
CA ILE A 300 -2.79 -17.33 12.84
C ILE A 300 -1.30 -17.11 12.56
N ALA A 301 -0.58 -18.12 12.05
CA ALA A 301 0.84 -18.01 11.70
C ALA A 301 1.12 -16.85 10.72
N ARG A 302 0.18 -16.57 9.81
CA ARG A 302 0.27 -15.42 8.90
C ARG A 302 0.08 -14.08 9.62
N LEU A 303 -0.73 -14.03 10.67
CA LEU A 303 -0.92 -12.84 11.50
C LEU A 303 0.29 -12.53 12.39
N PHE A 304 1.13 -13.52 12.68
CA PHE A 304 2.42 -13.35 13.38
C PHE A 304 3.59 -13.05 12.46
N ASN A 305 3.37 -13.06 11.14
CA ASN A 305 4.39 -12.75 10.16
C ASN A 305 4.40 -11.23 9.86
N ASP A 306 5.44 -10.54 10.28
CA ASP A 306 5.62 -9.10 10.11
C ASP A 306 5.87 -8.69 8.64
N GLU A 307 6.48 -9.56 7.84
CA GLU A 307 6.62 -9.36 6.40
C GLU A 307 5.25 -9.37 5.71
N TRP A 308 4.35 -10.29 6.09
CA TRP A 308 2.98 -10.32 5.60
C TRP A 308 2.26 -9.00 5.92
N TRP A 309 2.36 -8.51 7.16
CA TRP A 309 1.83 -7.21 7.55
C TRP A 309 2.44 -6.07 6.75
N THR A 310 3.74 -6.10 6.50
CA THR A 310 4.44 -5.14 5.65
C THR A 310 3.81 -5.09 4.26
N HIS A 311 3.53 -6.23 3.64
CA HIS A 311 2.85 -6.28 2.33
C HIS A 311 1.42 -5.73 2.38
N GLN A 312 0.64 -6.10 3.40
CA GLN A 312 -0.74 -5.60 3.55
C GLN A 312 -0.75 -4.07 3.72
N LEU A 313 0.06 -3.54 4.63
CA LEU A 313 0.15 -2.12 4.94
C LEU A 313 0.73 -1.31 3.78
N LYS A 314 1.73 -1.83 3.04
CA LYS A 314 2.21 -1.18 1.81
C LYS A 314 1.09 -1.04 0.79
N GLY A 315 0.29 -2.09 0.60
CA GLY A 315 -0.88 -2.05 -0.27
C GLY A 315 -1.91 -1.01 0.16
N GLN A 316 -2.20 -0.93 1.47
CA GLN A 316 -3.12 0.06 2.03
C GLN A 316 -2.58 1.49 1.88
N ARG A 317 -1.32 1.73 2.26
CA ARG A 317 -0.60 3.00 2.10
C ARG A 317 -0.73 3.54 0.68
N MET A 318 -0.40 2.72 -0.33
CA MET A 318 -0.46 3.15 -1.72
C MET A 318 -1.88 3.57 -2.15
N ARG A 319 -2.90 2.80 -1.75
CA ARG A 319 -4.29 3.09 -2.10
C ARG A 319 -4.82 4.34 -1.40
N TRP A 320 -4.51 4.50 -0.11
CA TRP A 320 -4.94 5.65 0.68
C TRP A 320 -4.23 6.92 0.23
N HIS A 321 -2.91 6.85 -0.02
CA HIS A 321 -2.16 7.97 -0.58
C HIS A 321 -2.72 8.42 -1.94
N GLU A 322 -3.05 7.49 -2.84
CA GLU A 322 -3.67 7.81 -4.11
C GLU A 322 -5.09 8.41 -3.93
N ALA A 323 -5.90 7.86 -3.03
CA ALA A 323 -7.23 8.40 -2.73
C ALA A 323 -7.17 9.84 -2.21
N LEU A 324 -6.16 10.17 -1.39
CA LEU A 324 -5.91 11.53 -0.93
C LEU A 324 -5.50 12.44 -2.11
N LEU A 325 -4.64 11.99 -3.02
CA LEU A 325 -4.27 12.75 -4.21
C LEU A 325 -5.46 13.01 -5.16
N ILE A 326 -6.34 12.03 -5.30
CA ILE A 326 -7.62 12.18 -6.02
C ILE A 326 -8.51 13.23 -5.33
N ALA A 327 -8.65 13.15 -4.00
CA ALA A 327 -9.46 14.09 -3.20
C ALA A 327 -8.98 15.54 -3.31
N VAL A 328 -7.67 15.76 -3.40
CA VAL A 328 -7.11 17.12 -3.56
C VAL A 328 -7.11 17.62 -5.00
N GLY A 329 -7.47 16.76 -5.97
CA GLY A 329 -7.57 17.11 -7.39
C GLY A 329 -6.23 17.06 -8.14
N GLU A 330 -5.31 16.19 -7.74
CA GLU A 330 -4.05 15.95 -8.48
C GLU A 330 -4.21 14.91 -9.60
N VAL A 331 -5.32 14.18 -9.62
CA VAL A 331 -5.67 13.21 -10.68
C VAL A 331 -6.82 13.76 -11.52
N ASN A 332 -6.49 14.30 -12.70
CA ASN A 332 -7.42 14.78 -13.71
C ASN A 332 -6.68 15.10 -15.02
N LYS A 333 -7.45 15.47 -16.06
CA LYS A 333 -6.94 15.84 -17.39
C LYS A 333 -5.83 16.90 -17.34
N ASP A 334 -5.98 17.93 -16.51
CA ASP A 334 -5.10 19.11 -16.53
C ASP A 334 -3.85 18.95 -15.64
N ARG A 335 -3.82 17.93 -14.77
CA ARG A 335 -2.72 17.70 -13.81
C ARG A 335 -1.93 16.43 -14.10
N SER A 336 -2.61 15.30 -14.01
CA SER A 336 -2.07 13.96 -14.22
C SER A 336 -3.25 13.02 -14.51
N PRO A 337 -3.55 12.74 -15.79
CA PRO A 337 -4.68 11.91 -16.13
C PRO A 337 -4.46 10.47 -15.65
N TYR A 338 -5.56 9.81 -15.27
CA TYR A 338 -5.66 8.40 -14.89
C TYR A 338 -5.05 8.00 -13.53
N ALA A 339 -3.90 8.56 -13.17
CA ALA A 339 -3.23 8.30 -11.90
C ALA A 339 -2.32 9.48 -11.53
N SER A 340 -2.01 9.61 -10.24
CA SER A 340 -1.08 10.64 -9.78
C SER A 340 0.33 10.44 -10.32
N LYS A 341 1.11 11.53 -10.40
CA LYS A 341 2.53 11.48 -10.76
C LYS A 341 3.33 10.56 -9.84
N HIS A 342 2.95 10.48 -8.57
CA HIS A 342 3.57 9.59 -7.59
C HIS A 342 3.32 8.14 -7.96
N ALA A 343 2.07 7.73 -8.17
CA ALA A 343 1.72 6.37 -8.56
C ALA A 343 2.41 5.94 -9.87
N ILE A 344 2.50 6.84 -10.85
CA ILE A 344 3.20 6.58 -12.13
C ILE A 344 4.70 6.33 -11.89
N ARG A 345 5.35 7.15 -11.06
CA ARG A 345 6.76 6.99 -10.73
C ARG A 345 7.01 5.68 -10.01
N ASP A 346 6.17 5.31 -9.04
CA ASP A 346 6.31 4.06 -8.29
C ASP A 346 6.15 2.83 -9.19
N VAL A 347 5.19 2.87 -10.13
CA VAL A 347 5.05 1.81 -11.14
C VAL A 347 6.29 1.72 -12.02
N ARG A 348 6.86 2.85 -12.46
CA ARG A 348 8.09 2.86 -13.27
C ARG A 348 9.29 2.30 -12.50
N ALA A 349 9.48 2.73 -11.26
CA ALA A 349 10.57 2.24 -10.40
C ALA A 349 10.46 0.72 -10.18
N ARG A 350 9.25 0.20 -9.92
CA ARG A 350 9.03 -1.26 -9.80
C ARG A 350 9.32 -2.02 -11.09
N ARG A 351 8.90 -1.49 -12.24
CA ARG A 351 9.18 -2.12 -13.53
C ARG A 351 10.67 -2.14 -13.84
N GLN A 352 11.37 -1.05 -13.52
CA GLN A 352 12.82 -0.95 -13.69
C GLN A 352 13.54 -1.96 -12.80
N ALA A 353 13.23 -2.01 -11.51
CA ALA A 353 13.82 -2.98 -10.58
C ALA A 353 13.53 -4.44 -11.00
N ASN A 354 12.32 -4.73 -11.49
CA ASN A 354 11.99 -6.06 -12.00
C ASN A 354 12.77 -6.39 -13.27
N LEU A 355 12.98 -5.42 -14.18
CA LEU A 355 13.78 -5.61 -15.37
C LEU A 355 15.26 -5.86 -15.03
N GLU A 356 15.81 -5.13 -14.07
CA GLU A 356 17.17 -5.33 -13.55
C GLU A 356 17.32 -6.73 -12.95
N PHE A 357 16.37 -7.16 -12.13
CA PHE A 357 16.33 -8.52 -11.59
C PHE A 357 16.33 -9.58 -12.69
N LEU A 358 15.44 -9.46 -13.68
CA LEU A 358 15.36 -10.43 -14.79
C LEU A 358 16.64 -10.48 -15.63
N LYS A 359 17.34 -9.35 -15.81
CA LYS A 359 18.64 -9.29 -16.52
C LYS A 359 19.79 -9.90 -15.73
N SER A 360 19.65 -10.00 -14.40
CA SER A 360 20.69 -10.55 -13.51
C SER A 360 20.49 -12.03 -13.18
N CYS A 361 19.51 -12.70 -13.81
CA CYS A 361 19.14 -14.07 -13.47
C CYS A 361 19.17 -14.97 -14.71
N ASP A 362 19.66 -16.19 -14.53
CA ASP A 362 19.61 -17.27 -15.50
C ASP A 362 18.72 -18.40 -14.98
N LEU A 363 18.11 -19.14 -15.89
CA LEU A 363 17.47 -20.42 -15.62
C LEU A 363 18.49 -21.53 -15.85
N GLU A 364 18.71 -22.38 -14.84
CA GLU A 364 19.60 -23.54 -14.94
C GLU A 364 18.77 -24.83 -14.90
N ASN A 365 18.97 -25.70 -15.89
CA ASN A 365 18.49 -27.06 -15.84
C ASN A 365 19.41 -27.87 -14.89
N ARG A 366 18.85 -28.36 -13.78
CA ARG A 366 19.62 -29.09 -12.76
C ARG A 366 20.18 -30.43 -13.22
N GLU A 367 19.60 -31.04 -14.25
CA GLU A 367 20.02 -32.35 -14.76
C GLU A 367 21.06 -32.21 -15.87
N THR A 368 20.88 -31.26 -16.78
CA THR A 368 21.79 -31.07 -17.94
C THR A 368 22.86 -30.00 -17.73
N GLY A 369 22.69 -29.13 -16.72
CA GLY A 369 23.54 -27.96 -16.49
C GLY A 369 23.35 -26.82 -17.50
N GLU A 370 22.40 -26.94 -18.45
CA GLU A 370 22.14 -25.91 -19.44
C GLU A 370 21.62 -24.64 -18.77
N ARG A 371 22.20 -23.49 -19.13
CA ARG A 371 21.80 -22.17 -18.65
C ARG A 371 21.18 -21.35 -19.75
N ILE A 372 20.03 -20.74 -19.45
CA ILE A 372 19.33 -19.87 -20.37
C ILE A 372 18.98 -18.57 -19.67
N ASP A 373 19.33 -17.46 -20.31
CA ASP A 373 19.01 -16.12 -19.85
C ASP A 373 17.50 -15.95 -19.60
N LEU A 374 17.14 -15.54 -18.38
CA LEU A 374 15.74 -15.41 -17.97
C LEU A 374 15.05 -14.28 -18.73
N ILE A 375 15.75 -13.16 -19.01
CA ILE A 375 15.10 -12.04 -19.71
C ILE A 375 14.72 -12.42 -21.14
N SER A 376 15.56 -13.17 -21.85
CA SER A 376 15.25 -13.72 -23.18
C SER A 376 13.94 -14.53 -23.17
N LYS A 377 13.76 -15.45 -22.22
CA LYS A 377 12.53 -16.26 -22.11
C LYS A 377 11.30 -15.44 -21.76
N VAL A 378 11.44 -14.48 -20.84
CA VAL A 378 10.33 -13.59 -20.49
C VAL A 378 9.90 -12.74 -21.70
N MET A 379 10.86 -12.19 -22.44
CA MET A 379 10.60 -11.34 -23.60
C MET A 379 10.04 -12.11 -24.82
N GLY A 380 10.30 -13.41 -24.92
CA GLY A 380 9.67 -14.32 -25.89
C GLY A 380 8.28 -14.83 -25.50
N SER A 381 7.79 -14.51 -24.29
CA SER A 381 6.50 -14.99 -23.78
C SER A 381 5.38 -13.95 -23.82
N ILE A 382 4.16 -14.34 -23.44
CA ILE A 382 3.01 -13.44 -23.21
C ILE A 382 3.23 -12.39 -22.10
N SER A 383 4.36 -12.44 -21.40
CA SER A 383 4.80 -11.40 -20.47
C SER A 383 5.26 -10.13 -21.21
N ASN A 384 5.72 -10.27 -22.46
CA ASN A 384 6.01 -9.14 -23.33
C ASN A 384 4.71 -8.46 -23.79
N PRO A 385 4.52 -7.15 -23.53
CA PRO A 385 3.33 -6.42 -23.96
C PRO A 385 3.07 -6.46 -25.47
N GLU A 386 4.11 -6.52 -26.29
CA GLU A 386 4.01 -6.64 -27.75
C GLU A 386 3.37 -7.98 -28.16
N ILE A 387 3.87 -9.09 -27.60
CA ILE A 387 3.35 -10.45 -27.86
C ILE A 387 1.93 -10.57 -27.31
N ARG A 388 1.70 -10.13 -26.07
CA ARG A 388 0.36 -10.12 -25.47
C ARG A 388 -0.65 -9.34 -26.33
N ARG A 389 -0.21 -8.25 -26.96
CA ARG A 389 -1.05 -7.47 -27.89
C ARG A 389 -1.41 -8.29 -29.14
N MET A 390 -0.44 -8.99 -29.73
CA MET A 390 -0.68 -9.83 -30.91
C MET A 390 -1.66 -10.97 -30.57
N GLU A 391 -1.46 -11.65 -29.45
CA GLU A 391 -2.37 -12.70 -28.96
C GLU A 391 -3.80 -12.19 -28.77
N LEU A 392 -3.95 -11.01 -28.17
CA LEU A 392 -5.25 -10.39 -27.99
C LEU A 392 -5.93 -10.05 -29.32
N MET A 393 -5.17 -9.51 -30.29
CA MET A 393 -5.70 -9.21 -31.62
C MET A 393 -6.13 -10.49 -32.35
N ASN A 394 -5.35 -11.57 -32.20
CA ASN A 394 -5.69 -12.87 -32.75
C ASN A 394 -6.97 -13.44 -32.13
N THR A 395 -7.13 -13.30 -30.81
CA THR A 395 -8.34 -13.72 -30.09
C THR A 395 -9.57 -12.93 -30.54
N ILE A 396 -9.45 -11.61 -30.69
CA ILE A 396 -10.52 -10.74 -31.20
C ILE A 396 -10.92 -11.17 -32.62
N ALA A 397 -9.94 -11.38 -33.49
CA ALA A 397 -10.20 -11.83 -34.86
C ALA A 397 -10.86 -13.21 -34.91
N GLY A 398 -10.45 -14.14 -34.04
CA GLY A 398 -11.06 -15.47 -33.91
C GLY A 398 -12.53 -15.38 -33.50
N ILE A 399 -12.84 -14.58 -32.47
CA ILE A 399 -14.22 -14.36 -32.00
C ILE A 399 -15.08 -13.70 -33.09
N GLU A 400 -14.54 -12.72 -33.82
CA GLU A 400 -15.26 -12.07 -34.92
C GLU A 400 -15.55 -13.04 -36.07
N ARG A 401 -14.59 -13.92 -36.42
CA ARG A 401 -14.81 -14.96 -37.44
C ARG A 401 -15.86 -15.97 -37.00
N TYR A 402 -15.81 -16.41 -35.74
CA TYR A 402 -16.81 -17.32 -35.18
C TYR A 402 -18.21 -16.71 -35.20
N ALA A 403 -18.36 -15.46 -34.71
CA ALA A 403 -19.63 -14.75 -34.78
C ALA A 403 -20.15 -14.59 -36.22
N ALA A 404 -19.26 -14.31 -37.17
CA ALA A 404 -19.64 -14.22 -38.56
C ALA A 404 -20.12 -15.56 -39.16
N ALA A 405 -19.59 -16.69 -38.70
CA ALA A 405 -19.98 -18.04 -39.12
C ALA A 405 -21.35 -18.44 -38.53
N GLU A 406 -21.60 -18.10 -37.27
CA GLU A 406 -22.89 -18.34 -36.59
C GLU A 406 -24.00 -17.37 -37.01
N GLY A 407 -23.68 -16.32 -37.79
CA GLY A 407 -24.63 -15.28 -38.17
C GLY A 407 -24.96 -14.29 -37.04
N ASP A 408 -24.12 -14.25 -36.00
CA ASP A 408 -24.27 -13.39 -34.84
C ASP A 408 -23.86 -11.94 -35.13
N VAL A 409 -24.46 -11.01 -34.38
CA VAL A 409 -24.24 -9.57 -34.53
C VAL A 409 -23.42 -9.00 -33.38
N GLY A 410 -22.43 -8.18 -33.73
CA GLY A 410 -21.61 -7.47 -32.76
C GLY A 410 -22.29 -6.21 -32.21
N MET A 411 -22.06 -5.95 -30.93
CA MET A 411 -22.37 -4.71 -30.25
C MET A 411 -21.18 -4.19 -29.44
N PHE A 412 -20.90 -2.90 -29.58
CA PHE A 412 -19.92 -2.19 -28.77
C PHE A 412 -20.64 -1.47 -27.64
N ILE A 413 -20.39 -1.93 -26.42
CA ILE A 413 -21.01 -1.42 -25.20
C ILE A 413 -20.02 -0.57 -24.41
N THR A 414 -20.47 0.58 -23.95
CA THR A 414 -19.77 1.38 -22.93
C THR A 414 -20.63 1.42 -21.66
N LEU A 415 -20.04 1.02 -20.53
CA LEU A 415 -20.64 1.09 -19.20
C LEU A 415 -19.84 2.03 -18.30
N THR A 416 -20.52 3.03 -17.73
CA THR A 416 -19.93 4.05 -16.86
C THR A 416 -20.63 4.08 -15.50
N ALA A 417 -19.87 4.38 -14.46
CA ALA A 417 -20.36 4.45 -13.08
C ALA A 417 -21.16 5.74 -12.79
N PRO A 418 -21.94 5.78 -11.69
CA PRO A 418 -22.57 7.00 -11.20
C PRO A 418 -21.67 8.20 -10.96
N SER A 419 -22.27 9.40 -11.01
CA SER A 419 -21.55 10.66 -10.82
C SER A 419 -20.77 10.67 -9.50
N LYS A 420 -21.33 10.10 -8.42
CA LYS A 420 -20.66 9.96 -7.12
C LYS A 420 -19.35 9.15 -7.13
N TYR A 421 -19.08 8.38 -8.19
CA TYR A 421 -17.80 7.68 -8.39
C TYR A 421 -16.75 8.53 -9.12
N HIS A 422 -17.11 9.72 -9.60
CA HIS A 422 -16.24 10.60 -10.39
C HIS A 422 -15.76 11.80 -9.57
N PRO A 423 -14.48 11.86 -9.16
CA PRO A 423 -13.94 12.94 -8.34
C PRO A 423 -13.97 14.31 -9.02
N THR A 424 -13.94 14.34 -10.36
CA THR A 424 -13.93 15.57 -11.15
C THR A 424 -14.80 15.42 -12.39
N ARG A 425 -15.31 16.53 -12.91
CA ARG A 425 -16.09 16.59 -14.15
C ARG A 425 -15.46 17.59 -15.12
N GLN A 426 -15.60 17.32 -16.41
CA GLN A 426 -15.24 18.30 -17.46
C GLN A 426 -16.43 19.20 -17.75
N VAL A 427 -16.17 20.50 -17.88
CA VAL A 427 -17.16 21.52 -18.21
C VAL A 427 -16.64 22.35 -19.39
N GLY A 428 -17.52 22.70 -20.34
CA GLY A 428 -17.18 23.38 -21.58
C GLY A 428 -17.16 22.46 -22.81
N LYS A 429 -16.85 23.02 -23.99
CA LYS A 429 -16.81 22.31 -25.28
C LYS A 429 -15.44 22.46 -25.95
N GLY A 430 -15.02 21.44 -26.69
CA GLY A 430 -13.75 21.48 -27.45
C GLY A 430 -12.53 21.71 -26.57
N GLU A 431 -11.64 22.61 -27.01
CA GLU A 431 -10.40 22.96 -26.33
C GLU A 431 -10.61 23.78 -25.05
N SER A 432 -11.77 24.45 -24.91
CA SER A 432 -12.15 25.21 -23.70
C SER A 432 -12.56 24.33 -22.51
N LYS A 433 -12.48 23.00 -22.64
CA LYS A 433 -12.84 22.07 -21.56
C LYS A 433 -11.95 22.27 -20.34
N THR A 434 -12.56 22.72 -19.24
CA THR A 434 -11.92 22.86 -17.93
C THR A 434 -12.36 21.74 -17.00
N VAL A 435 -11.49 21.37 -16.06
CA VAL A 435 -11.83 20.41 -15.01
C VAL A 435 -12.37 21.13 -13.77
N GLN A 436 -13.51 20.66 -13.26
CA GLN A 436 -14.09 21.10 -12.00
C GLN A 436 -14.23 19.92 -11.03
N LEU A 437 -14.16 20.20 -9.73
CA LEU A 437 -14.45 19.20 -8.71
C LEU A 437 -15.93 18.81 -8.76
N ASN A 438 -16.21 17.52 -8.57
CA ASN A 438 -17.57 17.03 -8.53
C ASN A 438 -18.09 17.01 -7.08
N HIS A 439 -19.15 17.75 -6.81
CA HIS A 439 -19.76 17.80 -5.48
C HIS A 439 -20.41 16.46 -5.09
N GLY A 440 -21.00 15.73 -6.05
CA GLY A 440 -21.65 14.44 -5.77
C GLY A 440 -20.69 13.33 -5.33
N TRP A 441 -19.37 13.51 -5.51
CA TRP A 441 -18.35 12.58 -5.03
C TRP A 441 -17.95 12.85 -3.57
N ASN A 442 -18.15 14.08 -3.07
CA ASN A 442 -17.56 14.53 -1.80
C ASN A 442 -18.04 13.71 -0.59
N ASP A 443 -19.30 13.28 -0.60
CA ASP A 443 -19.91 12.55 0.51
C ASP A 443 -19.53 11.07 0.54
N GLU A 444 -19.10 10.51 -0.59
CA GLU A 444 -18.76 9.08 -0.71
C GLU A 444 -17.25 8.83 -0.71
N ALA A 445 -16.49 9.75 -1.32
CA ALA A 445 -15.05 9.65 -1.53
C ALA A 445 -14.61 8.31 -2.17
N PHE A 446 -15.41 7.79 -3.12
CA PHE A 446 -15.11 6.53 -3.79
C PHE A 446 -13.79 6.57 -4.54
N ASN A 447 -13.00 5.50 -4.42
CA ASN A 447 -11.77 5.32 -5.18
C ASN A 447 -12.01 4.41 -6.42
N PRO A 448 -11.05 4.30 -7.35
CA PRO A 448 -11.19 3.47 -8.55
C PRO A 448 -11.56 2.00 -8.27
N LYS A 449 -11.16 1.44 -7.12
CA LYS A 449 -11.51 0.07 -6.73
C LYS A 449 -12.98 -0.06 -6.33
N ASP A 450 -13.59 1.00 -5.81
CA ASP A 450 -15.02 1.04 -5.49
C ASP A 450 -15.86 1.07 -6.77
N ALA A 451 -15.48 1.90 -7.73
CA ALA A 451 -16.12 1.92 -9.06
C ALA A 451 -15.98 0.58 -9.80
N GLN A 452 -14.81 -0.06 -9.76
CA GLN A 452 -14.63 -1.39 -10.36
C GLN A 452 -15.50 -2.45 -9.66
N ARG A 453 -15.66 -2.37 -8.33
CA ARG A 453 -16.57 -3.25 -7.58
C ARG A 453 -18.02 -3.06 -7.99
N TYR A 454 -18.45 -1.82 -8.17
CA TYR A 454 -19.78 -1.49 -8.69
C TYR A 454 -20.01 -2.11 -10.08
N LEU A 455 -19.09 -1.90 -11.02
CA LEU A 455 -19.20 -2.46 -12.38
C LEU A 455 -19.22 -3.99 -12.38
N CYS A 456 -18.38 -4.63 -11.57
CA CYS A 456 -18.42 -6.08 -11.36
C CYS A 456 -19.76 -6.58 -10.79
N ARG A 457 -20.35 -5.84 -9.84
CA ARG A 457 -21.64 -6.20 -9.24
C ARG A 457 -22.74 -6.15 -10.29
N ILE A 458 -22.90 -5.03 -10.99
CA ILE A 458 -23.97 -4.89 -12.00
C ILE A 458 -23.80 -5.90 -13.13
N TRP A 459 -22.57 -6.21 -13.54
CA TRP A 459 -22.32 -7.23 -14.55
C TRP A 459 -22.69 -8.64 -14.07
N SER A 460 -22.45 -8.96 -12.79
CA SER A 460 -22.91 -10.24 -12.24
C SER A 460 -24.44 -10.36 -12.27
N LEU A 461 -25.16 -9.27 -11.99
CA LEU A 461 -26.61 -9.23 -12.07
C LEU A 461 -27.10 -9.36 -13.52
N MET A 462 -26.48 -8.64 -14.46
CA MET A 462 -26.78 -8.76 -15.90
C MET A 462 -26.60 -10.20 -16.39
N ARG A 463 -25.48 -10.87 -16.05
CA ARG A 463 -25.25 -12.26 -16.44
C ARG A 463 -26.27 -13.24 -15.85
N THR A 464 -26.73 -12.96 -14.62
CA THR A 464 -27.79 -13.77 -14.00
C THR A 464 -29.08 -13.60 -14.79
N ALA A 465 -29.47 -12.35 -15.08
CA ALA A 465 -30.64 -12.07 -15.90
C ALA A 465 -30.55 -12.64 -17.32
N PHE A 466 -29.37 -12.63 -17.95
CA PHE A 466 -29.18 -13.28 -19.25
C PHE A 466 -29.47 -14.77 -19.17
N LYS A 467 -28.91 -15.45 -18.16
CA LYS A 467 -29.16 -16.88 -17.93
C LYS A 467 -30.64 -17.17 -17.68
N ASP A 468 -31.29 -16.38 -16.84
CA ASP A 468 -32.70 -16.57 -16.48
C ASP A 468 -33.66 -16.31 -17.66
N ASN A 469 -33.20 -15.59 -18.70
CA ASN A 469 -33.96 -15.29 -19.92
C ASN A 469 -33.47 -16.08 -21.14
N ASP A 470 -32.61 -17.09 -20.95
CA ASP A 470 -31.99 -17.90 -22.02
C ASP A 470 -31.30 -17.06 -23.12
N LEU A 471 -30.61 -16.00 -22.70
CA LEU A 471 -29.89 -15.09 -23.59
C LEU A 471 -28.42 -15.48 -23.66
N GLN A 472 -27.94 -15.73 -24.87
CA GLN A 472 -26.57 -16.12 -25.14
C GLN A 472 -25.76 -14.91 -25.59
N VAL A 473 -24.70 -14.61 -24.84
CA VAL A 473 -23.80 -13.51 -25.14
C VAL A 473 -22.36 -13.91 -24.84
N TYR A 474 -21.46 -13.62 -25.78
CA TYR A 474 -20.03 -13.88 -25.63
C TYR A 474 -19.22 -12.71 -26.18
N GLY A 475 -17.93 -12.68 -25.85
CA GLY A 475 -17.02 -11.64 -26.34
C GLY A 475 -16.04 -11.17 -25.28
N LEU A 476 -15.58 -9.93 -25.40
CA LEU A 476 -14.47 -9.39 -24.61
C LEU A 476 -14.84 -8.11 -23.89
N ARG A 477 -14.15 -7.87 -22.77
CA ARG A 477 -14.27 -6.64 -21.99
C ARG A 477 -12.90 -6.06 -21.68
N VAL A 478 -12.80 -4.73 -21.84
CA VAL A 478 -11.68 -3.90 -21.43
C VAL A 478 -12.11 -2.94 -20.33
N VAL A 479 -11.19 -2.64 -19.42
CA VAL A 479 -11.35 -1.55 -18.43
C VAL A 479 -10.45 -0.40 -18.86
N GLU A 480 -11.03 0.78 -19.07
CA GLU A 480 -10.28 2.02 -19.33
C GLU A 480 -10.54 3.00 -18.17
N PRO A 481 -9.51 3.66 -17.61
CA PRO A 481 -9.73 4.76 -16.68
C PRO A 481 -10.19 6.03 -17.41
N HIS A 482 -11.17 6.74 -16.87
CA HIS A 482 -11.43 8.13 -17.24
C HIS A 482 -10.29 9.04 -16.76
N HIS A 483 -10.29 10.31 -17.19
CA HIS A 483 -9.21 11.24 -16.86
C HIS A 483 -8.99 11.45 -15.35
N ASP A 484 -10.02 11.21 -14.55
CA ASP A 484 -10.05 11.30 -13.08
C ASP A 484 -9.66 9.98 -12.38
N GLY A 485 -9.31 8.94 -13.16
CA GLY A 485 -8.94 7.62 -12.67
C GLY A 485 -10.11 6.64 -12.51
N THR A 486 -11.36 7.10 -12.65
CA THR A 486 -12.54 6.23 -12.47
C THR A 486 -12.66 5.25 -13.65
N PRO A 487 -12.69 3.93 -13.41
CA PRO A 487 -12.82 2.94 -14.47
C PRO A 487 -14.19 3.03 -15.15
N HIS A 488 -14.20 2.83 -16.46
CA HIS A 488 -15.37 2.47 -17.26
C HIS A 488 -15.04 1.24 -18.09
N TRP A 489 -16.07 0.52 -18.50
CA TRP A 489 -15.90 -0.70 -19.29
C TRP A 489 -16.29 -0.47 -20.73
N HIS A 490 -15.44 -0.97 -21.60
CA HIS A 490 -15.75 -1.19 -23.00
C HIS A 490 -15.93 -2.67 -23.24
N MET A 491 -17.03 -3.07 -23.84
CA MET A 491 -17.35 -4.47 -24.11
C MET A 491 -17.63 -4.62 -25.60
N MET A 492 -17.05 -5.64 -26.19
CA MET A 492 -17.38 -6.11 -27.52
C MET A 492 -18.11 -7.42 -27.33
N LEU A 493 -19.42 -7.40 -27.52
CA LEU A 493 -20.30 -8.55 -27.29
C LEU A 493 -20.94 -8.99 -28.60
N PHE A 494 -21.16 -10.29 -28.74
CA PHE A 494 -21.83 -10.92 -29.86
C PHE A 494 -23.01 -11.75 -29.34
N CYS A 495 -24.08 -11.78 -30.12
CA CYS A 495 -25.27 -12.56 -29.83
C CYS A 495 -26.09 -12.78 -31.09
N ASN A 496 -27.07 -13.68 -30.99
CA ASN A 496 -28.08 -13.84 -32.02
C ASN A 496 -28.81 -12.51 -32.30
N PRO A 497 -29.05 -12.13 -33.58
CA PRO A 497 -29.73 -10.89 -33.94
C PRO A 497 -31.09 -10.69 -33.25
N ARG A 498 -31.84 -11.78 -33.02
CA ARG A 498 -33.17 -11.74 -32.39
C ARG A 498 -33.10 -11.37 -30.91
N GLN A 499 -32.01 -11.75 -30.22
CA GLN A 499 -31.82 -11.51 -28.78
C GLN A 499 -31.23 -10.12 -28.48
N ARG A 500 -30.66 -9.44 -29.48
CA ARG A 500 -29.90 -8.19 -29.30
C ARG A 500 -30.65 -7.12 -28.52
N ASN A 501 -31.93 -6.87 -28.85
CA ASN A 501 -32.70 -5.81 -28.22
C ASN A 501 -32.97 -6.10 -26.74
N GLN A 502 -33.32 -7.34 -26.42
CA GLN A 502 -33.56 -7.78 -25.05
C GLN A 502 -32.28 -7.70 -24.20
N ILE A 503 -31.14 -8.10 -24.75
CA ILE A 503 -29.83 -7.96 -24.10
C ILE A 503 -29.54 -6.48 -23.79
N ILE A 504 -29.69 -5.61 -24.78
CA ILE A 504 -29.47 -4.16 -24.64
C ILE A 504 -30.39 -3.55 -23.57
N GLU A 505 -31.65 -3.96 -23.53
CA GLU A 505 -32.62 -3.49 -22.55
C GLU A 505 -32.25 -3.91 -21.13
N ILE A 506 -31.92 -5.20 -20.93
CA ILE A 506 -31.47 -5.71 -19.63
C ILE A 506 -30.22 -4.97 -19.16
N MET A 507 -29.22 -4.81 -20.03
CA MET A 507 -28.01 -4.07 -19.67
C MET A 507 -28.31 -2.62 -19.31
N ARG A 508 -29.15 -1.93 -20.08
CA ARG A 508 -29.55 -0.55 -19.79
C ARG A 508 -30.27 -0.44 -18.45
N ARG A 509 -31.20 -1.36 -18.17
CA ARG A 509 -31.96 -1.42 -16.91
C ARG A 509 -31.03 -1.53 -15.70
N TYR A 510 -30.06 -2.45 -15.74
CA TYR A 510 -29.09 -2.61 -14.65
C TYR A 510 -28.09 -1.45 -14.56
N ALA A 511 -27.68 -0.86 -15.67
CA ALA A 511 -26.78 0.30 -15.68
C ALA A 511 -27.41 1.56 -15.08
N LEU A 512 -28.73 1.69 -15.18
CA LEU A 512 -29.53 2.79 -14.62
C LEU A 512 -30.17 2.46 -13.26
N LYS A 513 -29.97 1.25 -12.73
CA LYS A 513 -30.57 0.83 -11.45
C LYS A 513 -30.11 1.68 -10.27
N GLU A 514 -28.88 2.19 -10.32
CA GLU A 514 -28.31 3.06 -9.29
C GLU A 514 -28.16 4.49 -9.82
N ASP A 515 -28.85 5.42 -9.16
CA ASP A 515 -28.88 6.85 -9.47
C ASP A 515 -29.26 7.12 -10.94
N GLY A 516 -30.26 6.38 -11.46
CA GLY A 516 -30.72 6.45 -12.86
C GLY A 516 -31.34 7.78 -13.26
N ASP A 517 -31.86 8.52 -12.28
CA ASP A 517 -32.51 9.83 -12.47
C ASP A 517 -31.51 11.00 -12.45
N GLU A 518 -30.21 10.73 -12.24
CA GLU A 518 -29.17 11.77 -12.32
C GLU A 518 -29.16 12.42 -13.70
N ARG A 519 -28.93 13.75 -13.72
CA ARG A 519 -28.89 14.51 -14.97
C ARG A 519 -27.85 13.93 -15.95
N GLY A 520 -28.35 13.42 -17.08
CA GLY A 520 -27.52 12.84 -18.14
C GLY A 520 -27.19 11.35 -17.95
N ALA A 521 -27.71 10.70 -16.90
CA ALA A 521 -27.48 9.27 -16.67
C ALA A 521 -27.99 8.41 -17.84
N ALA A 522 -29.22 8.62 -18.29
CA ALA A 522 -29.80 7.93 -19.44
C ALA A 522 -28.93 8.00 -20.71
N ARG A 523 -28.17 9.08 -20.90
CA ARG A 523 -27.29 9.27 -22.06
C ARG A 523 -25.88 8.70 -21.85
N ASN A 524 -25.35 8.77 -20.63
CA ASN A 524 -23.92 8.55 -20.36
C ASN A 524 -23.60 7.23 -19.65
N ARG A 525 -24.56 6.59 -18.95
CA ARG A 525 -24.29 5.36 -18.18
C ARG A 525 -24.13 4.13 -19.04
N PHE A 526 -24.89 4.07 -20.13
CA PHE A 526 -24.92 2.93 -21.03
C PHE A 526 -25.06 3.41 -22.47
N GLN A 527 -24.09 3.05 -23.30
CA GLN A 527 -24.15 3.24 -24.74
C GLN A 527 -23.95 1.89 -25.43
N ALA A 528 -24.83 1.57 -26.37
CA ALA A 528 -24.70 0.40 -27.24
C ALA A 528 -24.65 0.86 -28.69
N LYS A 529 -23.57 0.52 -29.40
CA LYS A 529 -23.41 0.79 -30.84
C LYS A 529 -23.35 -0.54 -31.58
N HIS A 530 -23.94 -0.59 -32.77
CA HIS A 530 -23.76 -1.76 -33.65
C HIS A 530 -22.32 -1.83 -34.16
N LEU A 531 -21.76 -3.03 -34.25
CA LEU A 531 -20.48 -3.26 -34.90
C LEU A 531 -20.71 -3.82 -36.29
N ASN A 532 -20.31 -3.07 -37.31
CA ASN A 532 -20.29 -3.56 -38.68
C ASN A 532 -19.08 -4.51 -38.85
N ARG A 533 -19.21 -5.52 -39.71
CA ARG A 533 -18.13 -6.47 -40.06
C ARG A 533 -16.81 -5.74 -40.34
N GLY A 534 -15.71 -6.23 -39.75
CA GLY A 534 -14.35 -5.71 -39.94
C GLY A 534 -14.01 -4.44 -39.13
N ARG A 535 -14.98 -3.84 -38.41
CA ARG A 535 -14.72 -2.65 -37.57
C ARG A 535 -14.33 -2.97 -36.13
N CYS A 536 -14.48 -4.22 -35.70
CA CYS A 536 -14.16 -4.66 -34.34
C CYS A 536 -12.69 -4.42 -33.99
N CYS A 537 -11.77 -4.93 -34.81
CA CYS A 537 -10.33 -4.70 -34.65
C CYS A 537 -9.97 -3.21 -34.69
N GLY A 538 -10.58 -2.42 -35.57
CA GLY A 538 -10.29 -0.99 -35.72
C GLY A 538 -10.70 -0.14 -34.51
N ILE A 539 -11.93 -0.32 -34.02
CA ILE A 539 -12.45 0.39 -32.83
C ILE A 539 -11.64 0.01 -31.60
N TYR A 540 -11.31 -1.28 -31.46
CA TYR A 540 -10.49 -1.76 -30.37
C TYR A 540 -9.06 -1.19 -30.42
N ARG A 541 -8.48 -1.11 -31.61
CA ARG A 541 -7.16 -0.50 -31.84
C ARG A 541 -7.15 0.98 -31.45
N GLU A 542 -8.23 1.70 -31.75
CA GLU A 542 -8.35 3.12 -31.45
C GLU A 542 -8.49 3.41 -29.95
N ILE A 543 -9.31 2.63 -29.24
CA ILE A 543 -9.52 2.76 -27.79
C ILE A 543 -8.24 2.37 -27.03
N HIS A 544 -7.60 1.27 -27.44
CA HIS A 544 -6.49 0.71 -26.69
C HIS A 544 -5.14 1.39 -27.01
N PHE A 545 -4.84 1.72 -28.27
CA PHE A 545 -3.48 2.15 -28.63
C PHE A 545 -3.26 3.66 -28.73
N LYS A 546 -4.29 4.48 -28.99
CA LYS A 546 -4.11 5.95 -28.99
C LYS A 546 -3.88 6.52 -27.58
N LYS A 547 -4.39 5.86 -26.52
CA LYS A 547 -4.32 6.37 -25.13
C LYS A 547 -3.35 5.64 -24.20
N HIS A 548 -2.97 4.39 -24.46
CA HIS A 548 -2.24 3.55 -23.49
C HIS A 548 -0.75 3.30 -23.73
N ARG A 549 0.00 4.29 -24.26
CA ARG A 549 1.48 4.28 -24.12
C ARG A 549 1.97 4.28 -22.65
N ARG A 550 1.10 4.31 -21.63
CA ARG A 550 1.50 4.59 -20.23
C ARG A 550 1.03 3.64 -19.12
N LEU A 551 0.00 2.78 -19.27
CA LEU A 551 -0.48 1.95 -18.13
C LEU A 551 -1.00 0.57 -18.57
N CYS A 552 -0.69 -0.47 -17.78
CA CYS A 552 -1.09 -1.87 -17.99
C CYS A 552 -2.55 -2.11 -17.63
N THR A 553 -3.32 -2.75 -18.51
CA THR A 553 -4.63 -3.32 -18.20
C THR A 553 -4.50 -4.82 -17.95
N GLY A 554 -5.20 -5.32 -16.92
CA GLY A 554 -5.42 -6.75 -16.70
C GLY A 554 -6.56 -7.25 -17.59
N TRP A 555 -6.41 -8.46 -18.12
CA TRP A 555 -7.36 -9.10 -19.03
C TRP A 555 -8.17 -10.17 -18.30
N SER A 556 -9.42 -10.34 -18.69
CA SER A 556 -10.21 -11.55 -18.43
C SER A 556 -10.95 -11.85 -19.72
N ALA A 557 -10.48 -12.86 -20.45
CA ALA A 557 -11.29 -13.54 -21.45
C ALA A 557 -12.40 -14.32 -20.73
N ARG A 558 -13.55 -14.46 -21.37
CA ARG A 558 -14.61 -15.39 -20.98
C ARG A 558 -15.05 -16.13 -22.21
#